data_AF-A0A381Z326-F1
#
_entry.id   AF-A0A381Z326-F1
#
_cell.length_a   1.000
_cell.length_b   1.000
_cell.length_c   1.000
_cell.angle_alpha   90.00
_cell.angle_beta   90.00
_cell.angle_gamma   90.00
#
_symmetry.space_group_name_H-M   'P 1'
#
loop_
_entity.id
_entity.type
_entity.pdbx_description
1 polymer ?
#
loop_
_entity_poly.entity_id
_entity_poly.type
_entity_poly.pdbx_seq_one_letter_code
_entity_poly.pdbx_strand_id
1 'polypeptide(L)'
;MTLFFTGKLGLSKIGVSSLHWRQIKLGLFLGLLPITCVVFLDAIIIKMGMHDNNLFFGAELRKLEDFSNIDLLLGGFLSPIISQLFITGYVLNGLVKNNAVAIPGNGILYSTINLDFGIGFLALGMISASLVRFTGSLIPAILFSLGCAFAKILILTNYPRLTTILVFLN
;
A
#
# COMPACT_ATOMS: atom_id res chain seq x y z
N MET A 1 23.17 -0.16 0.43
CA MET A 1 23.17 -0.86 -0.87
C MET A 1 24.11 -2.07 -0.93
N THR A 2 25.06 -2.20 0.00
CA THR A 2 26.07 -3.28 0.05
C THR A 2 25.67 -4.54 0.85
N LEU A 3 24.60 -4.51 1.64
CA LEU A 3 24.13 -5.69 2.40
C LEU A 3 23.31 -6.69 1.58
N PHE A 4 22.85 -6.32 0.38
CA PHE A 4 22.11 -7.21 -0.52
C PHE A 4 23.01 -8.28 -1.16
N PHE A 5 24.31 -8.04 -1.26
CA PHE A 5 25.24 -8.91 -1.99
C PHE A 5 25.95 -9.95 -1.12
N THR A 6 26.01 -9.77 0.20
CA THR A 6 27.01 -10.45 1.05
C THR A 6 26.44 -11.42 2.08
N GLY A 7 25.30 -12.08 1.82
CA GLY A 7 24.79 -13.02 2.82
C GLY A 7 23.65 -13.94 2.39
N LYS A 8 24.01 -15.10 1.80
CA LYS A 8 23.41 -16.41 2.13
C LYS A 8 21.87 -16.56 2.10
N LEU A 9 21.14 -15.74 1.35
CA LEU A 9 19.70 -15.90 1.17
C LEU A 9 19.42 -15.96 -0.34
N GLY A 10 19.26 -17.18 -0.86
CA GLY A 10 18.83 -17.35 -2.24
C GLY A 10 17.51 -16.61 -2.47
N LEU A 11 17.38 -15.93 -3.62
CA LEU A 11 16.15 -15.28 -4.09
C LEU A 11 14.89 -16.16 -3.95
N SER A 12 15.07 -17.48 -3.94
CA SER A 12 14.05 -18.49 -3.63
C SER A 12 13.42 -18.36 -2.24
N LYS A 13 14.19 -18.01 -1.20
CA LYS A 13 13.68 -17.81 0.17
C LYS A 13 12.93 -16.48 0.36
N ILE A 14 13.09 -15.53 -0.56
CA ILE A 14 12.39 -14.24 -0.56
C ILE A 14 10.97 -14.39 -1.17
N GLY A 15 10.63 -15.58 -1.69
CA GLY A 15 9.32 -15.84 -2.30
C GLY A 15 9.21 -15.31 -3.74
N VAL A 16 10.32 -14.96 -4.38
CA VAL A 16 10.35 -14.48 -5.78
C VAL A 16 10.35 -15.65 -6.79
N SER A 17 10.51 -16.90 -6.32
CA SER A 17 10.78 -18.07 -7.18
C SER A 17 9.59 -18.69 -7.90
N SER A 18 8.35 -18.36 -7.56
CA SER A 18 7.17 -18.92 -8.23
C SER A 18 6.35 -17.82 -8.88
N LEU A 19 6.78 -17.36 -10.05
CA LEU A 19 6.05 -16.37 -10.86
C LEU A 19 4.83 -17.06 -11.50
N HIS A 20 3.83 -17.39 -10.68
CA HIS A 20 2.63 -18.08 -11.12
C HIS A 20 1.60 -17.04 -11.58
N TRP A 21 1.07 -17.19 -12.80
CA TRP A 21 0.09 -16.27 -13.38
C TRP A 21 -1.13 -16.00 -12.46
N ARG A 22 -1.53 -17.00 -11.67
CA ARG A 22 -2.60 -16.89 -10.68
C ARG A 22 -2.30 -15.88 -9.56
N GLN A 23 -1.05 -15.82 -9.10
CA GLN A 23 -0.62 -14.88 -8.07
C GLN A 23 -0.55 -13.45 -8.60
N ILE A 24 -0.11 -13.26 -9.85
CA ILE A 24 -0.12 -11.96 -10.53
C ILE A 24 -1.56 -11.46 -10.66
N LYS A 25 -2.49 -12.31 -11.13
CA LYS A 25 -3.92 -11.97 -11.21
C LYS A 25 -4.49 -11.54 -9.86
N LEU A 26 -4.17 -12.27 -8.78
CA LEU A 26 -4.61 -11.91 -7.43
C LEU A 26 -4.06 -10.54 -7.01
N GLY A 27 -2.75 -10.32 -7.18
CA GLY A 27 -2.12 -9.03 -6.87
C GLY A 27 -2.72 -7.86 -7.64
N LEU A 28 -2.97 -8.04 -8.94
CA LEU A 28 -3.61 -7.03 -9.79
C LEU A 28 -5.05 -6.76 -9.35
N PHE A 29 -5.84 -7.81 -9.10
CA PHE A 29 -7.23 -7.66 -8.67
C PHE A 29 -7.33 -6.93 -7.32
N LEU A 30 -6.50 -7.33 -6.35
CA LEU A 30 -6.41 -6.69 -5.05
C LEU A 30 -5.87 -5.25 -5.14
N GLY A 31 -4.91 -4.98 -6.02
CA GLY A 31 -4.36 -3.64 -6.24
C GLY A 31 -5.33 -2.69 -6.96
N LEU A 32 -6.26 -3.21 -7.77
CA LEU A 32 -7.25 -2.40 -8.49
C LEU A 32 -8.47 -2.06 -7.61
N LEU A 33 -8.70 -2.85 -6.56
CA LEU A 33 -9.75 -2.63 -5.56
C LEU A 33 -9.67 -1.25 -4.87
N PRO A 34 -8.54 -0.78 -4.31
CA PRO A 34 -8.48 0.55 -3.70
C PRO A 34 -8.74 1.67 -4.71
N ILE A 35 -8.27 1.52 -5.96
CA ILE A 35 -8.47 2.52 -7.03
C ILE A 35 -9.96 2.67 -7.37
N THR A 36 -10.63 1.54 -7.60
CA THR A 36 -12.08 1.54 -7.90
C THR A 36 -12.92 2.00 -6.72
N CYS A 37 -12.51 1.67 -5.49
CA CYS A 37 -13.18 2.13 -4.29
C CYS A 37 -13.17 3.66 -4.18
N VAL A 38 -12.04 4.31 -4.48
CA VAL A 38 -11.93 5.78 -4.49
C VAL A 38 -12.91 6.42 -5.48
N VAL A 39 -12.94 5.93 -6.72
CA VAL A 39 -13.85 6.46 -7.76
C VAL A 39 -15.31 6.25 -7.38
N PHE A 40 -15.63 5.08 -6.82
CA PHE A 40 -17.00 4.76 -6.41
C PHE A 40 -17.46 5.59 -5.21
N LEU A 41 -16.56 5.83 -4.25
CA LEU A 41 -16.85 6.64 -3.07
C LEU A 41 -17.15 8.10 -3.46
N ASP A 42 -16.39 8.66 -4.41
CA ASP A 42 -16.68 9.99 -4.95
C ASP A 42 -18.04 10.04 -5.66
N ALA A 43 -18.36 9.05 -6.50
CA ALA A 43 -19.65 8.97 -7.18
C ALA A 43 -20.83 8.89 -6.19
N ILE A 44 -20.68 8.18 -5.07
CA ILE A 44 -21.68 8.14 -4.01
C ILE A 44 -21.88 9.51 -3.37
N ILE A 45 -20.79 10.24 -3.06
CA ILE A 45 -20.86 11.57 -2.44
C ILE A 45 -21.61 12.55 -3.33
N ILE A 46 -21.32 12.52 -4.64
CA ILE A 46 -22.02 13.33 -5.64
C ILE A 46 -23.50 12.95 -5.68
N LYS A 47 -23.81 11.65 -5.74
CA LYS A 47 -25.20 11.17 -5.84
C LYS A 47 -26.02 11.44 -4.58
N MET A 48 -25.39 11.46 -3.40
CA MET A 48 -26.04 11.85 -2.13
C MET A 48 -26.22 13.37 -1.97
N GLY A 49 -25.77 14.18 -2.93
CA GLY A 49 -25.88 15.65 -2.85
C GLY A 49 -25.02 16.25 -1.73
N MET A 50 -24.07 15.49 -1.19
CA MET A 50 -23.22 15.96 -0.08
C MET A 50 -22.11 16.91 -0.54
N HIS A 51 -21.96 17.11 -1.85
CA HIS A 51 -20.95 17.97 -2.46
C HIS A 51 -21.00 19.41 -1.90
N ASP A 52 -22.19 19.95 -1.64
CA ASP A 52 -22.37 21.36 -1.23
C ASP A 52 -22.30 21.57 0.29
N ASN A 53 -22.00 20.52 1.07
CA ASN A 53 -21.84 20.66 2.51
C ASN A 53 -20.54 21.40 2.86
N ASN A 54 -20.61 22.26 3.89
CA ASN A 54 -19.46 22.97 4.46
C ASN A 54 -18.27 22.07 4.82
N LEU A 55 -18.48 20.76 4.99
CA LEU A 55 -17.43 19.76 5.24
C LEU A 55 -16.41 19.63 4.10
N PHE A 56 -16.78 19.94 2.85
CA PHE A 56 -15.89 19.87 1.70
C PHE A 56 -15.43 21.26 1.22
N PHE A 57 -15.88 22.32 1.89
CA PHE A 57 -15.51 23.70 1.58
C PHE A 57 -14.01 23.89 1.91
N GLY A 58 -13.21 24.29 0.92
CA GLY A 58 -11.74 24.36 1.05
C GLY A 58 -11.00 23.05 0.77
N ALA A 59 -11.68 21.96 0.39
CA ALA A 59 -11.00 20.75 -0.09
C ALA A 59 -10.18 21.01 -1.37
N GLU A 60 -10.57 21.98 -2.20
CA GLU A 60 -9.82 22.37 -3.39
C GLU A 60 -8.48 23.05 -3.06
N LEU A 61 -8.33 23.63 -1.87
CA LEU A 61 -7.05 24.17 -1.37
C LEU A 61 -6.08 23.06 -0.91
N ARG A 62 -6.57 21.83 -0.72
CA ARG A 62 -5.72 20.65 -0.42
C ARG A 62 -5.26 19.91 -1.68
N LYS A 63 -5.65 20.40 -2.86
CA LYS A 63 -5.09 19.91 -4.11
C LYS A 63 -3.61 20.28 -4.08
N LEU A 64 -2.74 19.29 -3.89
CA LEU A 64 -1.30 19.52 -3.94
C LEU A 64 -0.96 19.89 -5.38
N GLU A 65 -0.76 21.19 -5.60
CA GLU A 65 -0.23 21.76 -6.83
C GLU A 65 1.25 21.35 -6.94
N ASP A 66 1.59 20.75 -8.10
CA ASP A 66 2.93 20.32 -8.52
C ASP A 66 3.62 19.19 -7.74
N PHE A 67 3.13 17.96 -7.89
CA PHE A 67 4.04 16.81 -7.78
C PHE A 67 5.04 16.85 -8.93
N SER A 68 6.33 17.04 -8.63
CA SER A 68 7.39 16.72 -9.58
C SER A 68 7.30 15.24 -9.96
N ASN A 69 7.44 14.91 -11.26
CA ASN A 69 7.47 13.52 -11.75
C ASN A 69 8.46 12.64 -10.97
N ILE A 70 9.50 13.25 -10.40
CA ILE A 70 10.54 12.59 -9.60
C ILE A 70 10.00 12.19 -8.22
N ASP A 71 9.28 13.07 -7.53
CA ASP A 71 8.69 12.78 -6.22
C ASP A 71 7.59 11.72 -6.30
N LEU A 72 6.84 11.74 -7.41
CA LEU A 72 5.82 10.75 -7.67
C LEU A 72 6.44 9.36 -7.92
N LEU A 73 7.55 9.29 -8.66
CA LEU A 73 8.29 8.04 -8.88
C LEU A 73 9.01 7.53 -7.62
N LEU A 74 9.75 8.39 -6.91
CA LEU A 74 10.50 7.98 -5.72
C LEU A 74 9.59 7.72 -4.52
N GLY A 75 8.74 8.69 -4.18
CA GLY A 75 7.87 8.63 -3.01
C GLY A 75 6.62 7.77 -3.25
N GLY A 76 6.06 7.79 -4.46
CA GLY A 76 4.84 7.06 -4.79
C GLY A 76 5.06 5.59 -5.16
N PHE A 77 6.08 5.28 -5.97
CA PHE A 77 6.29 3.92 -6.49
C PHE A 77 7.42 3.17 -5.81
N LEU A 78 8.61 3.78 -5.71
CA LEU A 78 9.79 3.09 -5.20
C LEU A 78 9.71 2.84 -3.69
N SER A 79 9.22 3.82 -2.93
CA SER A 79 9.04 3.70 -1.48
C SER A 79 8.22 2.46 -1.07
N PRO A 80 6.97 2.24 -1.56
CA PRO A 80 6.21 1.06 -1.17
C PRO A 80 6.84 -0.25 -1.65
N ILE A 81 7.49 -0.28 -2.81
CA ILE A 81 8.19 -1.48 -3.30
C ILE A 81 9.34 -1.86 -2.36
N ILE A 82 10.18 -0.89 -1.98
CA ILE A 82 11.33 -1.11 -1.10
C ILE A 82 10.87 -1.53 0.29
N SER A 83 9.89 -0.82 0.86
CA SER A 83 9.31 -1.15 2.17
C SER A 83 8.71 -2.56 2.17
N GLN A 84 8.03 -2.96 1.10
CA GLN A 84 7.43 -4.28 0.99
C GLN A 84 8.48 -5.39 0.87
N LEU A 85 9.54 -5.17 0.07
CA LEU A 85 10.67 -6.10 -0.06
C LEU A 85 11.42 -6.28 1.26
N PHE A 86 11.66 -5.18 1.98
CA PHE A 86 12.43 -5.22 3.21
C PHE A 86 11.62 -5.78 4.38
N ILE A 87 10.45 -5.21 4.65
CA ILE A 87 9.67 -5.51 5.86
C ILE A 87 8.98 -6.88 5.70
N THR A 88 8.21 -7.03 4.63
CA THR A 88 7.43 -8.26 4.42
C THR A 88 8.25 -9.38 3.77
N GLY A 89 9.26 -9.03 2.95
CA GLY A 89 10.11 -10.03 2.29
C GLY A 89 11.27 -10.52 3.13
N TYR A 90 12.02 -9.61 3.76
CA TYR A 90 13.20 -9.98 4.52
C TYR A 90 12.88 -10.20 6.00
N VAL A 91 12.31 -9.19 6.68
CA VAL A 91 12.08 -9.24 8.13
C VAL A 91 11.05 -10.31 8.48
N LEU A 92 9.89 -10.31 7.81
CA LEU A 92 8.80 -11.24 8.14
C LEU A 92 9.11 -12.70 7.83
N ASN A 93 9.66 -13.00 6.65
CA ASN A 93 10.02 -14.38 6.30
C ASN A 93 11.27 -14.86 7.05
N GLY A 94 12.15 -13.93 7.45
CA GLY A 94 13.37 -14.25 8.21
C GLY A 94 13.12 -14.50 9.70
N LEU A 95 12.29 -13.68 10.36
CA LEU A 95 12.19 -13.68 11.83
C LEU A 95 11.06 -14.56 12.39
N VAL A 96 9.91 -14.65 11.72
CA VAL A 96 8.70 -15.23 12.37
C VAL A 96 8.09 -16.32 11.52
N LYS A 97 8.19 -17.59 11.93
CA LYS A 97 7.53 -18.70 11.22
C LYS A 97 6.03 -18.82 11.53
N ASN A 98 5.58 -18.37 12.69
CA ASN A 98 4.17 -18.50 13.11
C ASN A 98 3.29 -17.40 12.49
N ASN A 99 2.28 -17.80 11.69
CA ASN A 99 1.40 -16.89 10.98
C ASN A 99 0.57 -15.99 11.92
N ALA A 100 0.15 -16.49 13.08
CA ALA A 100 -0.69 -15.74 14.03
C ALA A 100 0.03 -14.52 14.61
N VAL A 101 1.36 -14.56 14.71
CA VAL A 101 2.19 -13.45 15.22
C VAL A 101 2.80 -12.65 14.07
N ALA A 102 3.15 -13.32 12.96
CA ALA A 102 3.74 -12.71 11.79
C ALA A 102 2.85 -11.61 11.19
N ILE A 103 1.55 -11.89 11.02
CA ILE A 103 0.61 -10.95 10.38
C ILE A 103 0.46 -9.64 11.19
N PRO A 104 0.05 -9.65 12.47
CA PRO A 104 -0.07 -8.42 13.25
C PRO A 104 1.30 -7.76 13.50
N GLY A 105 2.35 -8.57 13.72
CA GLY A 105 3.71 -8.05 13.89
C GLY A 105 4.22 -7.29 12.66
N ASN A 106 3.89 -7.74 11.45
CA ASN A 106 4.22 -7.02 10.23
C ASN A 106 3.48 -5.69 10.10
N GLY A 107 2.21 -5.64 10.51
CA GLY A 107 1.45 -4.38 10.59
C GLY A 107 2.13 -3.34 11.47
N ILE A 108 2.51 -3.75 12.69
CA ILE A 108 3.18 -2.88 13.65
C ILE A 108 4.56 -2.45 13.13
N LEU A 109 5.36 -3.38 12.60
CA LEU A 109 6.68 -3.06 12.05
C LEU A 109 6.58 -2.12 10.86
N TYR A 110 5.63 -2.37 9.95
CA TYR A 110 5.41 -1.54 8.78
C TYR A 110 5.04 -0.10 9.15
N SER A 111 4.13 0.04 10.11
CA SER A 111 3.75 1.33 10.68
C SER A 111 4.92 2.03 11.38
N THR A 112 5.69 1.29 12.20
CA THR A 112 6.82 1.84 12.96
C THR A 112 7.93 2.35 12.04
N ILE A 113 8.27 1.61 10.98
CA ILE A 113 9.35 1.99 10.05
C ILE A 113 8.98 3.21 9.22
N ASN A 114 7.71 3.34 8.84
CA ASN A 114 7.21 4.51 8.12
C ASN A 114 6.88 5.68 9.07
N LEU A 115 7.08 5.51 10.39
CA LEU A 115 6.75 6.47 11.45
C LEU A 115 5.30 6.95 11.39
N ASP A 116 4.42 6.10 10.89
CA ASP A 116 3.02 6.43 10.68
C ASP A 116 2.13 5.32 11.25
N PHE A 117 1.38 5.66 12.30
CA PHE A 117 0.46 4.77 13.02
C PHE A 117 -0.98 4.85 12.50
N GLY A 118 -1.18 5.49 11.34
CA GLY A 118 -2.43 5.44 10.61
C GLY A 118 -2.94 4.02 10.41
N ILE A 119 -4.26 3.87 10.48
CA ILE A 119 -4.93 2.59 10.28
C ILE A 119 -4.60 2.03 8.88
N GLY A 120 -4.35 2.92 7.90
CA GLY A 120 -3.93 2.54 6.55
C GLY A 120 -2.57 1.84 6.52
N PHE A 121 -1.54 2.39 7.16
CA PHE A 121 -0.20 1.77 7.19
C PHE A 121 -0.19 0.44 7.95
N LEU A 122 -0.92 0.37 9.07
CA LEU A 122 -1.05 -0.84 9.85
C LEU A 122 -1.78 -1.95 9.06
N ALA A 123 -2.93 -1.61 8.46
CA ALA A 123 -3.69 -2.54 7.63
C ALA A 123 -2.89 -2.98 6.40
N LEU A 124 -2.16 -2.07 5.76
CA LEU A 124 -1.31 -2.39 4.60
C LEU A 124 -0.20 -3.38 5.00
N GLY A 125 0.44 -3.20 6.16
CA GLY A 125 1.40 -4.16 6.69
C GLY A 125 0.78 -5.54 6.99
N MET A 126 -0.42 -5.59 7.57
CA MET A 126 -1.10 -6.86 7.88
C MET A 126 -1.62 -7.60 6.63
N ILE A 127 -2.29 -6.90 5.71
CA ILE A 127 -2.83 -7.47 4.47
C ILE A 127 -1.68 -8.01 3.63
N SER A 128 -0.59 -7.25 3.54
CA SER A 128 0.54 -7.62 2.72
C SER A 128 1.29 -8.84 3.28
N ALA A 129 1.46 -8.94 4.61
CA ALA A 129 1.93 -10.16 5.27
C ALA A 129 1.03 -11.36 5.01
N SER A 130 -0.28 -11.16 5.11
CA SER A 130 -1.27 -12.20 4.84
C SER A 130 -1.15 -12.70 3.40
N LEU A 131 -1.06 -11.80 2.43
CA LEU A 131 -0.86 -12.13 1.01
C LEU A 131 0.40 -12.97 0.78
N VAL A 132 1.52 -12.59 1.39
CA VAL A 132 2.78 -13.37 1.27
C VAL A 132 2.62 -14.76 1.89
N ARG A 133 1.94 -14.89 3.03
CA ARG A 133 1.73 -16.19 3.68
C ARG A 133 0.76 -17.10 2.96
N PHE A 134 -0.30 -16.55 2.38
CA PHE A 134 -1.27 -17.33 1.61
C PHE A 134 -0.76 -17.72 0.23
N THR A 135 0.01 -16.86 -0.42
CA THR A 135 0.47 -17.10 -1.80
C THR A 135 1.89 -17.68 -1.87
N GLY A 136 2.67 -17.58 -0.79
CA GLY A 136 4.09 -17.92 -0.77
C GLY A 136 4.96 -16.99 -1.61
N SER A 137 4.40 -15.86 -2.09
CA SER A 137 5.03 -14.97 -3.05
C SER A 137 4.91 -13.52 -2.63
N LEU A 138 5.93 -12.73 -2.92
CA LEU A 138 5.93 -11.30 -2.62
C LEU A 138 5.23 -10.45 -3.68
N ILE A 139 5.08 -11.00 -4.89
CA ILE A 139 4.55 -10.28 -6.05
C ILE A 139 3.14 -9.73 -5.78
N PRO A 140 2.19 -10.49 -5.20
CA PRO A 140 0.85 -9.98 -4.93
C PRO A 140 0.87 -8.82 -3.94
N ALA A 141 1.74 -8.88 -2.94
CA ALA A 141 1.83 -7.88 -1.90
C ALA A 141 2.42 -6.56 -2.43
N ILE A 142 3.41 -6.63 -3.33
CA ILE A 142 3.94 -5.46 -4.03
C ILE A 142 2.86 -4.82 -4.91
N LEU A 143 2.17 -5.61 -5.74
CA LEU A 143 1.11 -5.10 -6.60
C LEU A 143 -0.02 -4.43 -5.81
N PHE A 144 -0.40 -5.02 -4.68
CA PHE A 144 -1.38 -4.42 -3.76
C PHE A 144 -0.91 -3.07 -3.21
N SER A 145 0.34 -3.01 -2.70
CA SER A 145 0.92 -1.77 -2.15
C SER A 145 1.00 -0.65 -3.20
N LEU A 146 1.33 -1.00 -4.45
CA LEU A 146 1.31 -0.07 -5.58
C LEU A 146 -0.10 0.44 -5.89
N GLY A 147 -1.10 -0.45 -5.88
CA GLY A 147 -2.50 -0.08 -6.03
C GLY A 147 -2.97 0.93 -4.97
N CYS A 148 -2.59 0.70 -3.71
CA CYS A 148 -2.86 1.64 -2.62
C CYS A 148 -2.15 2.99 -2.80
N ALA A 149 -0.90 2.99 -3.26
CA ALA A 149 -0.16 4.22 -3.55
C ALA A 149 -0.80 5.01 -4.70
N PHE A 150 -1.21 4.33 -5.77
CA PHE A 150 -1.99 4.93 -6.85
C PHE A 150 -3.31 5.52 -6.36
N ALA A 151 -4.04 4.80 -5.51
CA ALA A 151 -5.28 5.31 -4.94
C ALA A 151 -5.03 6.59 -4.11
N LYS A 152 -3.94 6.63 -3.33
CA LYS A 152 -3.52 7.84 -2.59
C LYS A 152 -3.22 9.01 -3.53
N ILE A 153 -2.48 8.79 -4.61
CA ILE A 153 -2.18 9.81 -5.61
C ILE A 153 -3.48 10.29 -6.29
N LEU A 154 -4.39 9.38 -6.62
CA LEU A 154 -5.67 9.70 -7.25
C LEU A 154 -6.55 10.58 -6.35
N ILE A 155 -6.59 10.28 -5.04
CA ILE A 155 -7.28 11.10 -4.04
C ILE A 155 -6.66 12.52 -4.01
N LEU A 156 -5.34 12.63 -3.96
CA LEU A 156 -4.68 13.94 -3.85
C LEU A 156 -4.78 14.81 -5.11
N THR A 157 -4.87 14.19 -6.28
CA THR A 157 -4.87 14.88 -7.58
C THR A 157 -6.27 15.17 -8.12
N ASN A 158 -7.16 14.17 -8.09
CA ASN A 158 -8.45 14.24 -8.76
C ASN A 158 -9.62 14.39 -7.78
N TYR A 159 -9.49 13.87 -6.56
CA TYR A 159 -10.60 13.81 -5.59
C TYR A 159 -10.21 14.33 -4.20
N PRO A 160 -9.72 15.57 -4.06
CA PRO A 160 -9.17 16.06 -2.79
C PRO A 160 -10.25 16.13 -1.68
N ARG A 161 -11.54 16.10 -2.04
CA ARG A 161 -12.68 16.03 -1.11
C ARG A 161 -12.66 14.76 -0.26
N LEU A 162 -12.20 13.65 -0.83
CA LEU A 162 -12.08 12.36 -0.15
C LEU A 162 -11.01 12.38 0.96
N THR A 163 -10.01 13.26 0.89
CA THR A 163 -9.01 13.39 1.96
C THR A 163 -9.63 13.71 3.31
N THR A 164 -10.75 14.44 3.32
CA THR A 164 -11.45 14.86 4.55
C THR A 164 -12.12 13.69 5.24
N ILE A 165 -12.62 12.71 4.47
CA ILE A 165 -13.26 11.51 5.01
C ILE A 165 -12.20 10.47 5.37
N LEU A 166 -11.17 10.33 4.53
CA LEU A 166 -10.14 9.30 4.64
C LEU A 166 -8.94 9.75 5.51
N VAL A 167 -9.06 10.84 6.28
CA VAL A 167 -7.97 11.34 7.14
C VAL A 167 -7.53 10.29 8.17
N PHE A 168 -8.44 9.44 8.64
CA PHE A 168 -8.12 8.36 9.59
C PHE A 168 -7.32 7.19 8.97
N LEU A 169 -7.28 7.11 7.64
CA LEU A 169 -6.43 6.16 6.92
C LEU A 169 -4.99 6.63 6.80
N ASN A 170 -4.74 7.92 7.00
CA ASN A 170 -3.40 8.49 6.97
C ASN A 170 -2.67 8.08 8.24
#